data_AF-K6E4M3-F1
#
_entry.id   AF-K6E4M3-F1
#
_cell.length_a   1.000
_cell.length_b   1.000
_cell.length_c   1.000
_cell.angle_alpha   90.00
_cell.angle_beta   90.00
_cell.angle_gamma   90.00
#
_symmetry.space_group_name_H-M   'P 1'
#
loop_
_entity.id
_entity.type
_entity.pdbx_description
1 polymer ?
#
loop_
_entity_poly.entity_id
_entity_poly.type
_entity_poly.pdbx_seq_one_letter_code
_entity_poly.pdbx_strand_id
1 'polypeptide(L)'
;MAISFILLALVGTIALILFLTLGTKRVFNADQEEREEMIKQIYQYAVAFITLIMVIGGGVFAFMSAADYVSPNPYYQSFEEYKDMKINNYKYEKEQAEKVEYTEEELQRQYDAMIEQQIENAKQRAVNGLIKSLGWIIIPFPIYVVFQRRINQTRKNKE
;
A
#
# COMPACT_ATOMS: atom_id res chain seq x y z
N MET A 1 27.32 -14.86 1.73
CA MET A 1 26.13 -13.99 1.63
C MET A 1 26.18 -12.79 2.57
N ALA A 2 26.33 -12.97 3.89
CA ALA A 2 26.37 -11.85 4.85
C ALA A 2 27.49 -10.81 4.57
N ILE A 3 28.70 -11.27 4.20
CA ILE A 3 29.84 -10.39 3.90
C ILE A 3 29.57 -9.51 2.66
N SER A 4 28.93 -10.03 1.61
CA SER A 4 28.54 -9.24 0.43
C SER A 4 27.50 -8.18 0.77
N PHE A 5 26.52 -8.49 1.62
CA PHE A 5 25.54 -7.51 2.08
C PHE A 5 26.16 -6.38 2.89
N ILE A 6 27.13 -6.69 3.77
CA ILE A 6 27.85 -5.70 4.57
C ILE A 6 28.69 -4.78 3.68
N LEU A 7 29.39 -5.33 2.69
CA LEU A 7 30.15 -4.55 1.71
C LEU A 7 29.25 -3.62 0.88
N LEU A 8 28.09 -4.11 0.43
CA LEU A 8 27.12 -3.30 -0.32
C LEU A 8 26.54 -2.16 0.52
N ALA A 9 26.20 -2.43 1.78
CA ALA A 9 25.73 -1.43 2.72
C ALA A 9 26.79 -0.36 3.01
N LEU A 10 28.06 -0.76 3.16
CA LEU A 10 29.18 0.13 3.42
C LEU A 10 29.49 1.03 2.21
N VAL A 11 29.50 0.47 1.00
CA VAL A 11 29.66 1.25 -0.24
C VAL A 11 28.49 2.24 -0.41
N GLY A 12 27.26 1.81 -0.13
CA GLY A 12 26.09 2.68 -0.17
C GLY A 12 26.17 3.85 0.81
N THR A 13 26.63 3.59 2.04
CA THR A 13 26.80 4.66 3.06
C THR A 13 27.92 5.61 2.70
N ILE A 14 29.07 5.12 2.21
CA ILE A 14 30.17 5.98 1.75
C ILE A 14 29.72 6.86 0.58
N ALA A 15 29.01 6.29 -0.40
CA ALA A 15 28.47 7.04 -1.53
C ALA A 15 27.48 8.14 -1.07
N LEU A 16 26.63 7.83 -0.08
CA LEU A 16 25.70 8.80 0.50
C LEU A 16 26.45 9.96 1.18
N ILE A 17 27.47 9.65 1.98
CA ILE A 17 28.29 10.68 2.67
C ILE A 17 29.01 11.56 1.65
N LEU A 18 29.58 10.97 0.59
CA LEU A 18 30.20 11.71 -0.51
C LEU A 18 29.21 12.64 -1.20
N PHE A 19 28.00 12.16 -1.48
CA PHE A 19 26.95 12.96 -2.11
C PHE A 19 26.53 14.15 -1.22
N LEU A 20 26.37 13.94 0.09
CA LEU A 20 26.01 14.99 1.04
C LEU A 20 27.10 16.05 1.19
N THR A 21 28.36 15.65 1.26
CA THR A 21 29.51 16.56 1.42
C THR A 21 29.76 17.40 0.15
N LEU A 22 29.55 16.84 -1.03
CA LEU A 22 29.63 17.58 -2.29
C LEU A 22 28.45 18.55 -2.47
N GLY A 23 27.24 18.13 -2.11
CA GLY A 23 26.04 18.96 -2.18
C GLY A 23 26.12 20.19 -1.26
N THR A 24 26.53 19.99 -0.01
CA THR A 24 26.63 21.07 1.00
C THR A 24 27.63 22.16 0.60
N LYS A 25 28.84 21.80 0.14
CA LYS A 25 29.85 22.79 -0.27
C LYS A 25 29.36 23.73 -1.37
N ARG A 26 28.56 23.22 -2.32
CA ARG A 26 28.01 24.02 -3.42
C ARG A 26 26.98 25.03 -2.93
N VAL A 27 26.15 24.64 -1.96
CA VAL A 27 25.14 25.51 -1.34
C VAL A 27 25.78 26.61 -0.50
N PHE A 28 26.86 26.30 0.24
CA PHE A 28 27.52 27.28 1.11
C PHE A 28 28.25 28.39 0.36
N ASN A 29 28.70 28.13 -0.87
CA ASN A 29 29.43 29.08 -1.70
C ASN A 29 28.53 29.90 -2.64
N ALA A 30 27.23 29.63 -2.70
CA ALA A 30 26.29 30.37 -3.54
C ALA A 30 25.90 31.71 -2.91
N ASP A 31 25.70 32.76 -3.71
CA ASP A 31 25.23 34.05 -3.23
C ASP A 31 23.81 33.95 -2.65
N GLN A 32 23.40 34.91 -1.83
CA GLN A 32 22.14 34.85 -1.09
C GLN A 32 20.92 34.66 -2.03
N GLU A 33 20.88 35.41 -3.13
CA GLU A 33 19.82 35.34 -4.14
C GLU A 33 19.78 33.98 -4.85
N GLU A 34 20.95 33.45 -5.22
CA GLU A 34 21.08 32.12 -5.85
C GLU A 34 20.64 31.00 -4.89
N ARG A 35 20.93 31.16 -3.59
CA ARG A 35 20.53 30.22 -2.54
C ARG A 35 19.00 30.21 -2.36
N GLU A 36 18.36 31.37 -2.36
CA GLU A 36 16.90 31.49 -2.25
C GLU A 36 16.19 30.86 -3.46
N GLU A 37 16.68 31.11 -4.68
CA GLU A 37 16.15 30.45 -5.89
C GLU A 37 16.28 28.93 -5.83
N MET A 38 17.44 28.43 -5.41
CA MET A 38 17.70 27.01 -5.31
C MET A 38 16.78 26.33 -4.29
N ILE A 39 16.55 26.96 -3.13
CA ILE A 39 15.62 26.44 -2.11
C ILE A 39 14.19 26.37 -2.66
N LYS A 40 13.74 27.43 -3.35
CA LYS A 40 12.42 27.46 -3.98
C LYS A 40 12.25 26.35 -5.02
N GLN A 41 13.29 26.11 -5.82
CA GLN A 41 13.30 25.05 -6.82
C GLN A 41 13.26 23.67 -6.15
N ILE A 42 14.11 23.42 -5.16
CA ILE A 42 14.11 22.16 -4.37
C ILE A 42 12.73 21.90 -3.76
N TYR A 43 12.11 22.92 -3.16
CA TYR A 43 10.76 22.80 -2.60
C TYR A 43 9.74 22.38 -3.66
N GLN A 44 9.73 23.03 -4.83
CA GLN A 44 8.80 22.68 -5.89
C GLN A 44 8.98 21.24 -6.37
N TYR A 45 10.23 20.81 -6.58
CA TYR A 45 10.53 19.43 -6.97
C TYR A 45 10.18 18.43 -5.87
N ALA A 46 10.44 18.73 -4.61
CA ALA A 46 10.10 17.85 -3.49
C ALA A 46 8.57 17.61 -3.40
N VAL A 47 7.76 18.69 -3.47
CA VAL A 47 6.30 18.55 -3.45
C VAL A 47 5.80 17.78 -4.67
N ALA A 48 6.28 18.11 -5.87
CA ALA A 48 5.91 17.39 -7.08
C ALA A 48 6.31 15.90 -7.00
N PHE A 49 7.47 15.60 -6.45
CA PHE A 49 7.95 14.22 -6.31
C PHE A 49 7.13 13.41 -5.31
N ILE A 50 6.86 13.95 -4.12
CA ILE A 50 6.05 13.27 -3.10
C ILE A 50 4.64 13.00 -3.63
N THR A 51 4.01 14.00 -4.27
CA THR A 51 2.67 13.84 -4.84
C THR A 51 2.65 12.86 -6.01
N LEU A 52 3.70 12.82 -6.84
CA LEU A 52 3.85 11.81 -7.89
C LEU A 52 3.95 10.39 -7.30
N ILE A 53 4.76 10.19 -6.25
CA ILE A 53 4.85 8.89 -5.56
C ILE A 53 3.50 8.48 -5.01
N MET A 54 2.75 9.41 -4.39
CA MET A 54 1.41 9.11 -3.88
C MET A 54 0.45 8.68 -5.00
N VAL A 55 0.47 9.36 -6.15
CA VAL A 55 -0.35 8.99 -7.32
C VAL A 55 0.02 7.61 -7.86
N ILE A 56 1.33 7.32 -8.00
CA ILE A 56 1.81 6.01 -8.47
C ILE A 56 1.41 4.92 -7.49
N GLY A 57 1.63 5.15 -6.19
CA GLY A 57 1.25 4.23 -5.12
C GLY A 57 -0.25 3.94 -5.13
N GLY A 58 -1.07 4.99 -5.21
CA GLY A 58 -2.52 4.87 -5.36
C GLY A 58 -2.91 4.06 -6.60
N GLY A 59 -2.25 4.26 -7.74
CA GLY A 59 -2.48 3.48 -8.96
C GLY A 59 -2.22 1.98 -8.79
N VAL A 60 -1.10 1.62 -8.15
CA VAL A 60 -0.78 0.22 -7.84
C VAL A 60 -1.83 -0.41 -6.92
N PHE A 61 -2.23 0.28 -5.84
CA PHE A 61 -3.27 -0.22 -4.93
C PHE A 61 -4.64 -0.33 -5.58
N ALA A 62 -4.97 0.58 -6.51
CA ALA A 62 -6.22 0.51 -7.26
C ALA A 62 -6.26 -0.74 -8.14
N PHE A 63 -5.15 -1.06 -8.83
CA PHE A 63 -5.06 -2.27 -9.64
C PHE A 63 -5.14 -3.54 -8.78
N MET A 64 -4.44 -3.58 -7.65
CA MET A 64 -4.52 -4.71 -6.71
C MET A 64 -5.94 -4.91 -6.20
N SER A 65 -6.61 -3.83 -5.78
CA SER A 65 -7.99 -3.90 -5.30
C SER A 65 -8.96 -4.34 -6.39
N ALA A 66 -8.75 -3.92 -7.65
CA ALA A 66 -9.55 -4.39 -8.77
C ALA A 66 -9.32 -5.88 -9.06
N ALA A 67 -8.07 -6.36 -8.98
CA ALA A 67 -7.75 -7.77 -9.14
C ALA A 67 -8.38 -8.62 -8.02
N ASP A 68 -8.29 -8.16 -6.77
CA ASP A 68 -8.89 -8.84 -5.60
C ASP A 68 -10.43 -8.89 -5.67
N TYR A 69 -11.06 -7.92 -6.36
CA TYR A 69 -12.50 -7.95 -6.59
C TYR A 69 -12.90 -8.99 -7.66
N VAL A 70 -12.13 -9.08 -8.75
CA VAL A 70 -12.41 -10.00 -9.86
C VAL A 70 -12.06 -11.45 -9.50
N SER A 71 -10.94 -11.64 -8.81
CA SER A 71 -10.43 -12.95 -8.41
C SER A 71 -10.11 -12.95 -6.92
N PRO A 72 -11.13 -12.87 -6.03
CA PRO A 72 -10.91 -12.92 -4.61
C PRO A 72 -10.28 -14.26 -4.23
N ASN A 73 -9.22 -14.23 -3.42
CA ASN A 73 -8.58 -15.42 -2.88
C ASN A 73 -8.78 -15.50 -1.36
N PRO A 74 -10.02 -15.74 -0.88
CA PRO A 74 -10.29 -15.88 0.54
C PRO A 74 -9.72 -17.21 1.05
N TYR A 75 -9.16 -17.18 2.26
CA TYR A 75 -8.76 -18.40 2.95
C TYR A 75 -9.99 -19.10 3.53
N TYR A 76 -10.36 -20.24 2.96
CA TYR A 76 -11.38 -21.12 3.53
C TYR A 76 -10.72 -22.41 4.03
N GLN A 77 -11.15 -22.87 5.20
CA GLN A 77 -10.81 -24.19 5.72
C GLN A 77 -11.57 -25.27 4.95
N SER A 78 -11.10 -26.52 5.00
CA SER A 78 -11.80 -27.64 4.38
C SER A 78 -13.14 -27.96 5.09
N PHE A 79 -14.05 -28.65 4.40
CA PHE A 79 -15.32 -29.08 5.00
C PHE A 79 -15.09 -29.98 6.22
N GLU A 80 -14.11 -30.89 6.15
CA GLU A 80 -13.77 -31.78 7.26
C GLU A 80 -13.27 -31.00 8.49
N GLU A 81 -12.43 -29.98 8.29
CA GLU A 81 -11.99 -29.10 9.38
C GLU A 81 -13.16 -28.29 9.96
N TYR A 82 -14.06 -27.77 9.11
CA TYR A 82 -15.26 -27.06 9.55
C TYR A 82 -16.19 -27.95 10.39
N LYS A 83 -16.40 -29.18 9.92
CA LYS A 83 -17.22 -30.20 10.59
C LYS A 83 -16.62 -30.60 11.93
N ASP A 84 -15.32 -30.90 11.96
CA ASP A 84 -14.60 -31.26 13.17
C ASP A 84 -14.66 -30.12 14.20
N MET A 85 -14.43 -28.88 13.76
CA MET A 85 -14.54 -27.70 14.62
C MET A 85 -15.95 -27.54 15.20
N LYS A 86 -17.02 -27.67 14.39
CA LYS A 86 -18.40 -27.51 14.87
C LYS A 86 -18.84 -28.62 15.83
N ILE A 87 -18.42 -29.86 15.59
CA ILE A 87 -18.78 -31.02 16.41
C ILE A 87 -17.95 -31.07 17.70
N ASN A 88 -16.65 -30.76 17.63
CA ASN A 88 -15.75 -30.85 18.78
C ASN A 88 -15.73 -29.57 19.64
N ASN A 89 -15.89 -28.36 19.09
CA ASN A 89 -16.03 -27.16 19.94
C ASN A 89 -17.32 -27.19 20.78
N TYR A 90 -18.38 -27.83 20.28
CA TYR A 90 -19.61 -28.06 21.07
C TYR A 90 -19.37 -28.90 22.32
N LYS A 91 -18.34 -29.77 22.34
CA LYS A 91 -18.00 -30.60 23.52
C LYS A 91 -17.32 -29.80 24.64
N TYR A 92 -16.70 -28.66 24.34
CA TYR A 92 -15.94 -27.88 25.32
C TYR A 92 -16.71 -26.69 25.89
N GLU A 93 -17.68 -26.12 25.17
CA GLU A 93 -18.34 -24.87 25.61
C GLU A 93 -19.58 -25.06 26.50
N LYS A 94 -20.28 -26.21 26.50
CA LYS A 94 -21.47 -26.39 27.36
C LYS A 94 -21.72 -27.84 27.78
N GLU A 95 -21.44 -28.14 29.05
CA GLU A 95 -21.94 -29.36 29.74
C GLU A 95 -23.49 -29.40 29.88
N GLN A 96 -24.22 -28.36 29.44
CA GLN A 96 -25.68 -28.25 29.57
C GLN A 96 -26.42 -27.75 28.31
N ALA A 97 -25.77 -27.67 27.14
CA ALA A 97 -26.52 -27.42 25.90
C ALA A 97 -27.02 -28.74 25.32
N GLU A 98 -28.29 -28.75 24.90
CA GLU A 98 -28.81 -29.76 23.98
C GLU A 98 -27.78 -30.01 22.88
N LYS A 99 -27.37 -31.28 22.73
CA LYS A 99 -26.64 -31.74 21.56
C LYS A 99 -27.55 -31.48 20.36
N VAL A 100 -27.39 -30.33 19.71
CA VAL A 100 -27.97 -30.10 18.41
C VAL A 100 -27.18 -30.99 17.46
N GLU A 101 -27.69 -32.20 17.22
CA GLU A 101 -27.17 -33.07 16.18
C GLU A 101 -27.50 -32.44 14.83
N TYR A 102 -26.57 -31.65 14.31
CA TYR A 102 -26.68 -31.18 12.94
C TYR A 102 -26.64 -32.37 12.01
N THR A 103 -27.60 -32.43 11.10
CA THR A 103 -27.53 -33.37 9.97
C THR A 103 -26.37 -32.98 9.06
N GLU A 104 -25.82 -33.94 8.32
CA GLU A 104 -24.71 -33.67 7.39
C GLU A 104 -25.11 -32.66 6.30
N GLU A 105 -26.36 -32.72 5.85
CA GLU A 105 -26.92 -31.73 4.92
C GLU A 105 -26.95 -30.31 5.51
N GLU A 106 -27.29 -30.15 6.80
CA GLU A 106 -27.29 -28.85 7.46
C GLU A 106 -25.88 -28.30 7.64
N LEU A 107 -24.91 -29.16 7.98
CA LEU A 107 -23.49 -28.76 8.07
C LEU A 107 -22.94 -28.30 6.73
N GLN A 108 -23.28 -29.00 5.65
CA GLN A 108 -22.86 -28.63 4.31
C GLN A 108 -23.48 -27.29 3.88
N ARG A 109 -24.79 -27.09 4.11
CA ARG A 109 -25.44 -25.79 3.83
C ARG A 109 -24.81 -24.64 4.61
N GLN A 110 -24.45 -24.85 5.88
CA GLN A 110 -23.78 -23.81 6.68
C GLN A 110 -22.37 -23.52 6.16
N TYR A 111 -21.63 -24.55 5.74
CA TYR A 111 -20.30 -24.40 5.16
C TYR A 111 -20.33 -23.63 3.84
N ASP A 112 -21.27 -23.96 2.96
CA ASP A 112 -21.45 -23.26 1.68
C ASP A 112 -21.82 -21.78 1.90
N ALA A 113 -22.74 -21.51 2.83
CA ALA A 113 -23.10 -20.15 3.21
C ALA A 113 -21.91 -19.38 3.81
N MET A 114 -21.06 -20.04 4.60
CA MET A 114 -19.82 -19.45 5.14
C MET A 114 -18.85 -19.09 4.02
N ILE A 115 -18.63 -19.98 3.04
CA ILE A 115 -17.76 -19.69 1.88
C ILE A 115 -18.31 -18.50 1.09
N GLU A 116 -19.60 -18.50 0.79
CA GLU A 116 -20.24 -17.40 0.06
C GLU A 116 -20.05 -16.07 0.78
N GLN A 117 -20.27 -16.05 2.10
CA GLN A 117 -20.06 -14.87 2.94
C GLN A 117 -18.59 -14.42 2.94
N GLN A 118 -17.63 -15.35 2.97
CA GLN A 118 -16.20 -15.02 2.90
C GLN A 118 -15.81 -14.38 1.56
N ILE A 119 -16.35 -14.91 0.45
CA ILE A 119 -16.14 -14.35 -0.89
C ILE A 119 -16.73 -12.94 -0.97
N GLU A 120 -17.97 -12.76 -0.48
CA GLU A 120 -18.63 -11.45 -0.51
C GLU A 120 -17.87 -10.43 0.34
N ASN A 121 -17.45 -10.82 1.55
CA ASN A 121 -16.61 -9.96 2.39
C ASN A 121 -15.28 -9.59 1.72
N ALA A 122 -14.65 -10.52 0.99
CA ALA A 122 -13.43 -10.24 0.24
C ALA A 122 -13.68 -9.19 -0.86
N LYS A 123 -14.78 -9.32 -1.61
CA LYS A 123 -15.19 -8.33 -2.62
C LYS A 123 -15.47 -6.97 -2.02
N GLN A 124 -16.20 -6.90 -0.89
CA GLN A 124 -16.47 -5.64 -0.21
C GLN A 124 -15.19 -4.95 0.29
N ARG A 125 -14.23 -5.73 0.82
CA ARG A 125 -12.90 -5.19 1.16
C ARG A 125 -12.16 -4.65 -0.06
N ALA A 126 -12.22 -5.36 -1.18
CA ALA A 126 -11.62 -4.93 -2.43
C ALA A 126 -12.23 -3.61 -2.94
N VAL A 127 -13.56 -3.45 -2.91
CA VAL A 127 -14.23 -2.19 -3.25
C VAL A 127 -13.79 -1.05 -2.32
N ASN A 128 -13.72 -1.29 -1.02
CA ASN A 128 -13.22 -0.29 -0.07
C ASN A 128 -11.76 0.08 -0.33
N GLY A 129 -10.91 -0.88 -0.71
CA GLY A 129 -9.54 -0.65 -1.13
C GLY A 129 -9.45 0.21 -2.39
N LEU A 130 -10.32 -0.05 -3.37
CA LEU A 130 -10.41 0.72 -4.61
C LEU A 130 -10.80 2.18 -4.34
N ILE A 131 -11.79 2.42 -3.48
CA ILE A 131 -12.21 3.79 -3.12
C ILE A 131 -11.06 4.54 -2.42
N LYS A 132 -10.39 3.88 -1.47
CA LYS A 132 -9.26 4.49 -0.74
C LYS A 132 -8.09 4.82 -1.65
N SER A 133 -7.76 3.92 -2.58
CA SER A 133 -6.68 4.12 -3.54
C SER A 133 -7.00 5.23 -4.54
N LEU A 134 -8.26 5.38 -4.97
CA LEU A 134 -8.70 6.54 -5.74
C LEU A 134 -8.54 7.85 -4.96
N GLY A 135 -8.85 7.87 -3.66
CA GLY A 135 -8.56 9.02 -2.81
C GLY A 135 -7.08 9.41 -2.80
N TRP A 136 -6.19 8.40 -2.74
CA TRP A 136 -4.73 8.56 -2.83
C TRP A 136 -4.24 9.07 -4.19
N ILE A 137 -5.04 8.96 -5.26
CA ILE A 137 -4.72 9.52 -6.58
C ILE A 137 -5.31 10.92 -6.71
N ILE A 138 -6.61 11.06 -6.43
CA ILE A 138 -7.39 12.27 -6.74
C ILE A 138 -6.94 13.47 -5.90
N ILE A 139 -6.54 13.27 -4.65
CA ILE A 139 -6.10 14.37 -3.77
C ILE A 139 -4.73 14.95 -4.18
N PRO A 140 -3.66 14.14 -4.35
CA PRO A 140 -2.34 14.68 -4.70
C PRO A 140 -2.20 15.05 -6.18
N PHE A 141 -3.00 14.48 -7.09
CA PHE A 141 -2.84 14.72 -8.53
C PHE A 141 -2.98 16.19 -8.94
N PRO A 142 -3.98 16.97 -8.48
CA PRO A 142 -4.06 18.41 -8.77
C PRO A 142 -2.84 19.18 -8.26
N ILE A 143 -2.33 18.83 -7.08
CA ILE A 143 -1.13 19.45 -6.50
C ILE A 143 0.07 19.16 -7.39
N TYR A 144 0.27 17.90 -7.78
CA TYR A 144 1.31 17.49 -8.72
C TYR A 144 1.26 18.32 -10.01
N VAL A 145 0.08 18.40 -10.65
CA VAL A 145 -0.09 19.14 -11.90
C VAL A 145 0.26 20.62 -11.75
N VAL A 146 -0.14 21.27 -10.66
CA VAL A 146 0.19 22.69 -10.40
C VAL A 146 1.70 22.89 -10.24
N PHE A 147 2.36 22.07 -9.42
CA PHE A 147 3.80 22.18 -9.20
C PHE A 147 4.62 21.81 -10.44
N GLN A 148 4.19 20.79 -11.19
CA GLN A 148 4.80 20.43 -12.48
C GLN A 148 4.72 21.58 -13.49
N ARG A 149 3.58 22.29 -13.55
CA ARG A 149 3.42 23.47 -14.40
C ARG A 149 4.36 24.60 -13.98
N ARG A 150 4.47 24.89 -12.68
CA ARG A 150 5.38 25.93 -12.15
C ARG A 150 6.85 25.63 -12.46
N ILE A 151 7.26 24.37 -12.33
CA ILE A 151 8.61 23.90 -12.67
C ILE A 151 8.88 24.14 -14.17
N ASN A 152 7.95 23.72 -15.04
CA ASN A 152 8.11 23.88 -16.49
C ASN A 152 8.19 25.36 -16.91
N GLN A 153 7.39 26.24 -16.28
CA GLN A 153 7.46 27.69 -16.52
C GLN A 153 8.79 28.28 -16.08
N THR A 154 9.28 27.90 -14.89
CA THR A 154 10.58 28.36 -14.38
C THR A 154 11.72 27.94 -15.30
N ARG A 155 11.67 26.71 -15.83
CA ARG A 155 12.64 26.22 -16.80
C ARG A 155 12.61 27.04 -18.11
N LYS A 156 11.43 27.30 -18.66
CA LYS A 156 11.27 28.08 -19.90
C LYS A 156 11.77 29.52 -19.77
N ASN A 157 11.66 30.12 -18.59
CA ASN A 157 12.15 31.49 -18.36
C ASN A 157 13.68 31.57 -18.19
N LYS A 158 14.37 30.43 -18.03
CA LYS A 158 15.83 30.34 -17.91
C LYS A 158 16.52 29.93 -19.23
N GLU A 159 15.76 29.48 -20.23
CA GLU A 159 16.20 29.17 -21.61
C GLU A 159 16.03 30.40 -22.51
#